data_AF-A0A832TTT3-F1
#
_entry.id   AF-A0A832TTT3-F1
#
_cell.length_a   1.000
_cell.length_b   1.000
_cell.length_c   1.000
_cell.angle_alpha   90.00
_cell.angle_beta   90.00
_cell.angle_gamma   90.00
#
_symmetry.space_group_name_H-M   'P 1'
#
loop_
_entity.id
_entity.type
_entity.pdbx_description
1 polymer ?
#
loop_
_entity_poly.entity_id
_entity_poly.type
_entity_poly.pdbx_seq_one_letter_code
_entity_poly.pdbx_strand_id
1 'polypeptide(L)'
;MPKTFRKLYTYGGKNKMKIYTVVSLAALAVLIAVASGTASVADNVSNGTTTCNVVGTNYELDSWSNEQYPVIDLFEEKYVPLFSRDDDIWDAHVNKLASLILDSNETHTLKPGENVDLGNGYTLDVREIDIEGENVWLELTRSGQHVANKTVSIDTDDNKTWTVILDDVQGESNVVVMKVHVKQLFVGAESSIVWIDGIWLIDYANARTLNIGDKLGEFTLKEIINGVDESNLGSLVFENASSSDNTSVADHASLDDDALISDSPASPSPEKGQVKFTDKNAGSPTSWYWNFLKYVTIKSKEIF
;
A
#
# COMPACT_ATOMS: atom_id res chain seq x y z
N MET A 1 59.06 -47.72 -59.75
CA MET A 1 59.98 -46.62 -59.35
C MET A 1 59.15 -45.53 -58.66
N PRO A 2 59.67 -44.81 -57.65
CA PRO A 2 59.40 -45.15 -56.25
C PRO A 2 58.61 -44.09 -55.43
N LYS A 3 58.26 -44.50 -54.19
CA LYS A 3 58.12 -43.74 -52.93
C LYS A 3 56.73 -43.54 -52.30
N THR A 4 56.44 -44.45 -51.36
CA THR A 4 56.17 -44.21 -49.92
C THR A 4 55.22 -43.07 -49.49
N PHE A 5 54.11 -43.40 -48.81
CA PHE A 5 53.95 -43.39 -47.34
C PHE A 5 52.46 -43.51 -46.96
N ARG A 6 52.12 -44.52 -46.14
CA ARG A 6 50.89 -44.52 -45.35
C ARG A 6 51.02 -43.49 -44.22
N LYS A 7 49.95 -42.75 -43.94
CA LYS A 7 49.77 -42.08 -42.65
C LYS A 7 48.41 -42.47 -42.08
N LEU A 8 48.46 -43.21 -40.96
CA LEU A 8 47.34 -43.34 -40.04
C LEU A 8 47.08 -41.98 -39.38
N TYR A 9 45.82 -41.65 -39.15
CA TYR A 9 45.44 -40.74 -38.08
C TYR A 9 44.38 -41.42 -37.22
N THR A 10 44.76 -41.66 -35.97
CA THR A 10 43.91 -42.05 -34.85
C THR A 10 43.30 -40.80 -34.19
N TYR A 11 42.03 -40.96 -33.81
CA TYR A 11 41.34 -40.47 -32.62
C TYR A 11 41.51 -39.02 -32.14
N GLY A 12 40.37 -38.33 -31.98
CA GLY A 12 40.28 -37.06 -31.27
C GLY A 12 38.85 -36.76 -30.84
N GLY A 13 38.33 -37.51 -29.86
CA GLY A 13 37.11 -37.16 -29.16
C GLY A 13 37.26 -35.78 -28.52
N LYS A 14 36.40 -34.84 -28.90
CA LYS A 14 36.29 -33.55 -28.22
C LYS A 14 35.52 -33.76 -26.93
N ASN A 15 36.26 -33.93 -25.83
CA ASN A 15 35.72 -33.73 -24.48
C ASN A 15 35.23 -32.28 -24.38
N LYS A 16 33.90 -32.08 -24.37
CA LYS A 16 33.30 -30.82 -23.91
C LYS A 16 33.44 -30.78 -22.39
N MET A 17 34.43 -30.02 -21.94
CA MET A 17 34.65 -29.70 -20.54
C MET A 17 33.46 -28.89 -20.02
N LYS A 18 32.65 -29.48 -19.13
CA LYS A 18 31.66 -28.74 -18.34
C LYS A 18 32.43 -27.91 -17.32
N ILE A 19 32.41 -26.59 -17.50
CA ILE A 19 32.91 -25.65 -16.50
C ILE A 19 31.85 -25.61 -15.41
N TYR A 20 32.13 -26.27 -14.27
CA TYR A 20 31.36 -26.06 -13.05
C TYR A 20 32.01 -24.89 -12.33
N THR A 21 31.32 -23.75 -12.31
CA THR A 21 31.69 -22.63 -11.45
C THR A 21 31.41 -23.05 -10.02
N VAL A 22 32.47 -23.30 -9.26
CA VAL A 22 32.39 -23.49 -7.81
C VAL A 22 32.11 -22.11 -7.21
N VAL A 23 30.85 -21.84 -6.85
CA VAL A 23 30.51 -20.67 -6.05
C VAL A 23 30.97 -20.96 -4.63
N SER A 24 32.03 -20.28 -4.21
CA SER A 24 32.54 -20.33 -2.85
C SER A 24 31.50 -19.74 -1.91
N LEU A 25 30.93 -20.57 -1.04
CA LEU A 25 29.98 -20.16 0.00
C LEU A 25 30.76 -19.49 1.13
N ALA A 26 31.02 -18.18 1.00
CA ALA A 26 31.52 -17.39 2.11
C ALA A 26 30.34 -17.04 3.02
N ALA A 27 30.36 -17.57 4.24
CA ALA A 27 29.33 -17.38 5.26
C ALA A 27 29.11 -15.88 5.56
N LEU A 28 27.88 -15.40 5.33
CA LEU A 28 27.44 -14.07 5.76
C LEU A 28 27.18 -14.14 7.27
N ALA A 29 28.08 -13.57 8.06
CA ALA A 29 27.87 -13.37 9.48
C ALA A 29 26.72 -12.37 9.67
N VAL A 30 25.61 -12.85 10.20
CA VAL A 30 24.50 -12.00 10.67
C VAL A 30 24.99 -11.24 11.90
N LEU A 31 25.33 -9.97 11.72
CA LEU A 31 25.49 -9.05 12.84
C LEU A 31 24.09 -8.62 13.27
N ILE A 32 23.54 -9.25 14.32
CA ILE A 32 22.39 -8.70 15.02
C ILE A 32 22.90 -7.42 15.70
N ALA A 33 22.68 -6.27 15.08
CA ALA A 33 22.72 -5.01 15.79
C ALA A 33 21.51 -5.00 16.73
N VAL A 34 21.71 -5.51 17.95
CA VAL A 34 20.88 -5.10 19.08
C VAL A 34 21.14 -3.62 19.23
N ALA A 35 20.22 -2.78 18.75
CA ALA A 35 20.17 -1.38 19.12
C ALA A 35 19.79 -1.31 20.61
N SER A 36 20.76 -1.63 21.48
CA SER A 36 20.71 -1.20 22.87
C SER A 36 20.80 0.32 22.83
N GLY A 37 19.73 0.96 23.27
CA GLY A 37 19.59 2.41 23.20
C GLY A 37 20.81 3.16 23.67
N THR A 38 21.29 4.05 22.82
CA THR A 38 21.56 5.40 23.27
C THR A 38 20.53 6.25 22.58
N ALA A 39 19.44 6.52 23.30
CA ALA A 39 18.59 7.66 22.97
C ALA A 39 19.52 8.88 22.96
N SER A 40 19.90 9.34 21.77
CA SER A 40 20.31 10.72 21.61
C SER A 40 19.04 11.54 21.73
N VAL A 41 18.59 11.70 22.98
CA VAL A 41 17.73 12.81 23.37
C VAL A 41 18.62 14.04 23.26
N ALA A 42 18.77 14.53 22.04
CA ALA A 42 18.75 15.97 21.88
C ALA A 42 17.31 16.33 22.15
N ASP A 43 17.04 16.80 23.38
CA ASP A 43 15.80 17.47 23.74
C ASP A 43 15.66 18.66 22.77
N ASN A 44 14.99 18.42 21.66
CA ASN A 44 14.32 19.45 20.91
C ASN A 44 12.84 19.16 21.11
N VAL A 45 12.18 20.07 21.82
CA VAL A 45 10.74 20.04 22.10
C VAL A 45 10.01 19.50 20.88
N SER A 46 9.45 18.29 20.97
CA SER A 46 8.61 17.76 19.90
C SER A 46 7.39 18.67 19.82
N ASN A 47 7.33 19.51 18.79
CA ASN A 47 6.25 20.46 18.52
C ASN A 47 4.94 19.74 18.12
N GLY A 48 4.62 18.59 18.71
CA GLY A 48 3.40 17.83 18.40
C GLY A 48 3.32 17.33 16.95
N THR A 49 4.42 17.32 16.20
CA THR A 49 4.42 16.91 14.78
C THR A 49 4.75 15.44 14.56
N THR A 50 4.07 14.80 13.61
CA THR A 50 4.28 13.41 13.16
C THR A 50 4.55 13.38 11.66
N THR A 51 5.61 12.70 11.24
CA THR A 51 5.98 12.54 9.83
C THR A 51 5.63 11.14 9.35
N CYS A 52 4.83 11.06 8.30
CA CYS A 52 4.48 9.83 7.60
C CYS A 52 5.31 9.75 6.31
N ASN A 53 6.22 8.78 6.24
CA ASN A 53 7.10 8.60 5.07
C ASN A 53 6.46 7.67 4.04
N VAL A 54 6.68 7.98 2.76
CA VAL A 54 6.39 7.05 1.67
C VAL A 54 7.51 6.02 1.60
N VAL A 55 7.14 4.75 1.41
CA VAL A 55 8.09 3.63 1.25
C VAL A 55 7.74 2.80 0.02
N GLY A 56 8.77 2.28 -0.66
CA GLY A 56 8.60 1.35 -1.76
C GLY A 56 8.18 -0.02 -1.23
N THR A 57 7.11 -0.58 -1.78
CA THR A 57 6.55 -1.88 -1.39
C THR A 57 6.60 -2.83 -2.58
N ASN A 58 7.14 -4.03 -2.36
CA ASN A 58 7.11 -5.08 -3.38
C ASN A 58 5.68 -5.56 -3.58
N TYR A 59 5.32 -5.87 -4.82
CA TYR A 59 4.08 -6.59 -5.10
C TYR A 59 4.12 -8.01 -4.51
N GLU A 60 2.93 -8.55 -4.19
CA GLU A 60 2.80 -9.91 -3.66
C GLU A 60 3.10 -11.00 -4.71
N LEU A 61 2.98 -10.67 -6.00
CA LEU A 61 3.32 -11.58 -7.10
C LEU A 61 4.84 -11.56 -7.39
N ASP A 62 5.47 -12.73 -7.28
CA ASP A 62 6.90 -12.93 -7.57
C ASP A 62 7.31 -12.50 -8.99
N SER A 63 6.45 -12.68 -10.00
CA SER A 63 6.72 -12.24 -11.38
C SER A 63 6.89 -10.72 -11.52
N TRP A 64 6.51 -9.93 -10.51
CA TRP A 64 6.70 -8.48 -10.43
C TRP A 64 7.79 -8.09 -9.42
N SER A 65 8.67 -9.01 -9.00
CA SER A 65 9.67 -8.77 -7.94
C SER A 65 10.69 -7.67 -8.24
N ASN A 66 10.81 -7.24 -9.50
CA ASN A 66 11.68 -6.16 -9.96
C ASN A 66 10.99 -4.79 -9.94
N GLU A 67 9.73 -4.74 -9.54
CA GLU A 67 8.93 -3.52 -9.47
C GLU A 67 8.41 -3.30 -8.04
N GLN A 68 8.18 -2.04 -7.69
CA GLN A 68 7.59 -1.65 -6.43
C GLN A 68 6.46 -0.64 -6.67
N TYR A 69 5.60 -0.45 -5.67
CA TYR A 69 4.63 0.64 -5.62
C TYR A 69 4.80 1.45 -4.33
N PRO A 70 4.51 2.76 -4.35
CA PRO A 70 4.63 3.60 -3.17
C PRO A 70 3.50 3.31 -2.18
N VAL A 71 3.84 3.26 -0.89
CA VAL A 71 2.87 3.12 0.20
C VAL A 71 3.17 4.16 1.27
N ILE A 72 2.13 4.75 1.84
CA ILE A 72 2.21 5.60 3.01
C ILE A 72 1.22 5.11 4.07
N ASP A 73 1.70 4.97 5.30
CA ASP A 73 0.87 4.66 6.46
C ASP A 73 0.46 5.97 7.14
N LEU A 74 -0.85 6.24 7.14
CA LEU A 74 -1.45 7.38 7.80
C LEU A 74 -2.28 6.88 8.97
N PHE A 75 -1.64 6.82 10.15
CA PHE A 75 -2.29 6.49 11.42
C PHE A 75 -2.99 5.12 11.39
N GLU A 76 -2.24 4.07 11.00
CA GLU A 76 -2.68 2.67 10.92
C GLU A 76 -3.51 2.34 9.66
N GLU A 77 -3.73 3.32 8.79
CA GLU A 77 -4.37 3.12 7.49
C GLU A 77 -3.35 3.25 6.36
N LYS A 78 -3.25 2.22 5.52
CA LYS A 78 -2.36 2.21 4.37
C LYS A 78 -3.01 2.84 3.15
N TYR A 79 -2.27 3.73 2.52
CA TYR A 79 -2.63 4.38 1.27
C TYR A 79 -1.51 4.22 0.24
N VAL A 80 -1.88 4.31 -1.02
CA VAL A 80 -0.98 4.35 -2.17
C VAL A 80 -1.01 5.78 -2.71
N PRO A 81 0.10 6.53 -2.63
CA PRO A 81 0.28 7.74 -3.41
C PRO A 81 0.11 7.44 -4.90
N LEU A 82 -0.62 8.29 -5.63
CA LEU A 82 -0.80 8.10 -7.06
C LEU A 82 0.55 8.21 -7.76
N PHE A 83 0.85 7.26 -8.64
CA PHE A 83 2.09 7.22 -9.41
C PHE A 83 1.78 6.89 -10.87
N SER A 84 2.59 7.45 -11.75
CA SER A 84 2.47 7.26 -13.19
C SER A 84 3.24 6.03 -13.64
N ARG A 85 2.85 5.45 -14.77
CA ARG A 85 3.56 4.31 -15.37
C ARG A 85 4.96 4.66 -15.88
N ASP A 86 5.13 5.90 -16.32
CA ASP A 86 6.35 6.35 -17.02
C ASP A 86 7.34 7.07 -16.09
N ASP A 87 6.95 7.29 -14.83
CA ASP A 87 7.73 8.03 -13.84
C ASP A 87 8.43 7.07 -12.88
N ASP A 88 9.49 7.56 -12.23
CA ASP A 88 10.14 6.82 -11.16
C ASP A 88 9.26 6.80 -9.91
N ILE A 89 9.44 5.79 -9.06
CA ILE A 89 8.62 5.62 -7.85
C ILE A 89 8.68 6.83 -6.89
N TRP A 90 9.80 7.56 -6.85
CA TRP A 90 9.95 8.76 -6.02
C TRP A 90 9.24 9.99 -6.58
N ASP A 91 8.78 9.96 -7.83
CA ASP A 91 7.99 11.04 -8.45
C ASP A 91 6.49 10.91 -8.14
N ALA A 92 6.10 9.92 -7.33
CA ALA A 92 4.72 9.74 -6.91
C ALA A 92 4.14 11.00 -6.24
N HIS A 93 2.86 11.25 -6.50
CA HIS A 93 2.13 12.38 -5.91
C HIS A 93 1.78 12.09 -4.46
N VAL A 94 2.72 12.36 -3.56
CA VAL A 94 2.67 12.03 -2.11
C VAL A 94 1.36 12.43 -1.42
N ASN A 95 0.73 13.52 -1.86
CA ASN A 95 -0.51 14.03 -1.27
C ASN A 95 -1.79 13.57 -1.99
N LYS A 96 -1.69 12.83 -3.10
CA LYS A 96 -2.84 12.26 -3.82
C LYS A 96 -2.91 10.78 -3.52
N LEU A 97 -3.90 10.36 -2.75
CA LEU A 97 -3.92 9.06 -2.08
C LEU A 97 -5.13 8.24 -2.50
N ALA A 98 -4.91 6.96 -2.82
CA ALA A 98 -5.94 5.96 -2.97
C ALA A 98 -5.75 4.85 -1.92
N SER A 99 -6.83 4.20 -1.50
CA SER A 99 -6.73 3.00 -0.67
C SER A 99 -6.30 1.81 -1.52
N LEU A 100 -5.42 0.95 -0.98
CA LEU A 100 -5.12 -0.34 -1.58
C LEU A 100 -6.32 -1.27 -1.37
N ILE A 101 -6.90 -1.80 -2.46
CA ILE A 101 -7.99 -2.76 -2.38
C ILE A 101 -7.43 -4.18 -2.32
N LEU A 102 -6.48 -4.48 -3.20
CA LEU A 102 -5.95 -5.83 -3.38
C LEU A 102 -4.47 -5.77 -3.79
N ASP A 103 -3.68 -6.65 -3.21
CA ASP A 103 -2.33 -7.05 -3.65
C ASP A 103 -2.22 -8.54 -3.34
N SER A 104 -2.37 -9.38 -4.36
CA SER A 104 -2.55 -10.83 -4.18
C SER A 104 -1.86 -11.64 -5.26
N ASN A 105 -1.29 -12.77 -4.86
CA ASN A 105 -0.76 -13.83 -5.72
C ASN A 105 -1.66 -15.08 -5.78
N GLU A 106 -2.92 -14.96 -5.31
CA GLU A 106 -3.88 -16.05 -5.36
C GLU A 106 -4.25 -16.39 -6.81
N THR A 107 -4.28 -17.68 -7.13
CA THR A 107 -4.64 -18.15 -8.47
C THR A 107 -6.15 -18.34 -8.62
N HIS A 108 -6.77 -17.47 -9.43
CA HIS A 108 -8.14 -17.60 -9.91
C HIS A 108 -8.17 -18.42 -11.20
N THR A 109 -9.12 -19.37 -11.29
CA THR A 109 -9.34 -20.20 -12.48
C THR A 109 -10.69 -19.82 -13.07
N LEU A 110 -10.70 -19.25 -14.27
CA LEU A 110 -11.89 -18.66 -14.89
C LEU A 110 -12.13 -19.21 -16.30
N LYS A 111 -13.40 -19.27 -16.69
CA LYS A 111 -13.86 -19.56 -18.05
C LYS A 111 -14.39 -18.28 -18.73
N PRO A 112 -14.56 -18.28 -20.06
CA PRO A 112 -15.24 -17.18 -20.74
C PRO A 112 -16.63 -16.91 -20.14
N GLY A 113 -16.92 -15.65 -19.87
CA GLY A 113 -18.13 -15.18 -19.20
C GLY A 113 -18.09 -15.20 -17.67
N GLU A 114 -17.06 -15.76 -17.05
CA GLU A 114 -16.86 -15.71 -15.59
C GLU A 114 -16.09 -14.45 -15.18
N ASN A 115 -16.21 -14.11 -13.89
CA ASN A 115 -15.54 -12.96 -13.30
C ASN A 115 -15.04 -13.27 -11.89
N VAL A 116 -14.18 -12.38 -11.40
CA VAL A 116 -13.75 -12.35 -10.00
C VAL A 116 -14.14 -11.00 -9.40
N ASP A 117 -14.75 -11.03 -8.21
CA ASP A 117 -14.99 -9.83 -7.39
C ASP A 117 -13.69 -9.43 -6.71
N LEU A 118 -13.23 -8.21 -6.98
CA LEU A 118 -11.98 -7.66 -6.45
C LEU A 118 -12.21 -6.85 -5.16
N GLY A 119 -13.47 -6.62 -4.76
CA GLY A 119 -13.83 -5.76 -3.64
C GLY A 119 -14.18 -4.33 -4.06
N ASN A 120 -14.83 -3.59 -3.16
CA ASN A 120 -15.33 -2.21 -3.38
C ASN A 120 -16.14 -2.00 -4.68
N GLY A 121 -16.77 -3.08 -5.19
CA GLY A 121 -17.57 -3.08 -6.40
C GLY A 121 -16.76 -3.20 -7.69
N TYR A 122 -15.46 -3.46 -7.62
CA TYR A 122 -14.63 -3.76 -8.78
C TYR A 122 -14.75 -5.24 -9.17
N THR A 123 -14.85 -5.51 -10.47
CA THR A 123 -14.81 -6.88 -11.01
C THR A 123 -13.82 -6.98 -12.16
N LEU A 124 -13.15 -8.12 -12.26
CA LEU A 124 -12.40 -8.50 -13.44
C LEU A 124 -13.15 -9.60 -14.18
N ASP A 125 -13.58 -9.29 -15.39
CA ASP A 125 -14.36 -10.16 -16.25
C ASP A 125 -13.47 -10.77 -17.33
N VAL A 126 -13.59 -12.09 -17.52
CA VAL A 126 -13.03 -12.79 -18.68
C VAL A 126 -14.10 -12.81 -19.76
N ARG A 127 -14.02 -11.88 -20.72
CA ARG A 127 -15.05 -11.75 -21.76
C ARG A 127 -15.00 -12.89 -22.74
N GLU A 128 -13.85 -13.07 -23.36
CA GLU A 128 -13.63 -14.09 -24.38
C GLU A 128 -12.21 -14.63 -24.28
N ILE A 129 -12.04 -15.85 -24.80
CA ILE A 129 -10.73 -16.45 -25.04
C ILE A 129 -10.66 -16.76 -26.52
N ASP A 130 -9.70 -16.13 -27.20
CA ASP A 130 -9.37 -16.45 -28.57
C ASP A 130 -8.48 -17.69 -28.59
N ILE A 131 -9.05 -18.75 -29.16
CA ILE A 131 -8.48 -20.09 -29.26
C ILE A 131 -7.34 -20.12 -30.28
N GLU A 132 -7.45 -19.38 -31.39
CA GLU A 132 -6.47 -19.45 -32.48
C GLU A 132 -5.21 -18.64 -32.19
N GLY A 133 -5.37 -17.50 -31.49
CA GLY A 133 -4.27 -16.60 -31.15
C GLY A 133 -3.76 -16.72 -29.71
N GLU A 134 -4.26 -17.66 -28.92
CA GLU A 134 -3.97 -17.81 -27.48
C GLU A 134 -4.09 -16.49 -26.69
N ASN A 135 -5.17 -15.75 -26.96
CA ASN A 135 -5.41 -14.45 -26.33
C ASN A 135 -6.58 -14.50 -25.35
N VAL A 136 -6.49 -13.69 -24.29
CA VAL A 136 -7.57 -13.51 -23.32
C VAL A 136 -8.06 -12.07 -23.36
N TRP A 137 -9.35 -11.87 -23.57
CA TRP A 137 -9.97 -10.55 -23.47
C TRP A 137 -10.47 -10.32 -22.04
N LEU A 138 -9.80 -9.42 -21.34
CA LEU A 138 -10.13 -9.01 -19.97
C LEU A 138 -10.83 -7.65 -19.96
N GLU A 139 -11.77 -7.48 -19.04
CA GLU A 139 -12.42 -6.21 -18.77
C GLU A 139 -12.46 -5.93 -17.26
N LEU A 140 -12.08 -4.72 -16.88
CA LEU A 140 -12.27 -4.19 -15.52
C LEU A 140 -13.58 -3.40 -15.52
N THR A 141 -14.46 -3.72 -14.59
CA THR A 141 -15.67 -2.93 -14.32
C THR A 141 -15.71 -2.45 -12.88
N ARG A 142 -16.46 -1.38 -12.63
CA ARG A 142 -16.78 -0.91 -11.29
C ARG A 142 -18.27 -0.64 -11.19
N SER A 143 -18.94 -1.27 -10.23
CA SER A 143 -20.40 -1.18 -10.06
C SER A 143 -21.16 -1.50 -11.37
N GLY A 144 -20.64 -2.45 -12.14
CA GLY A 144 -21.17 -2.87 -13.45
C GLY A 144 -20.91 -1.89 -14.61
N GLN A 145 -20.18 -0.79 -14.38
CA GLN A 145 -19.79 0.15 -15.43
C GLN A 145 -18.38 -0.16 -15.94
N HIS A 146 -18.21 -0.09 -17.26
CA HIS A 146 -16.92 -0.27 -17.92
C HIS A 146 -15.88 0.73 -17.39
N VAL A 147 -14.68 0.23 -17.07
CA VAL A 147 -13.51 1.06 -16.74
C VAL A 147 -12.46 0.96 -17.85
N ALA A 148 -11.99 -0.25 -18.13
CA ALA A 148 -10.97 -0.50 -19.15
C ALA A 148 -11.04 -1.95 -19.63
N ASN A 149 -10.51 -2.25 -20.81
CA ASN A 149 -10.36 -3.62 -21.29
C ASN A 149 -9.04 -3.78 -22.06
N LYS A 150 -8.56 -5.02 -22.17
CA LYS A 150 -7.39 -5.36 -22.98
C LYS A 150 -7.42 -6.81 -23.40
N THR A 151 -6.94 -7.07 -24.62
CA THR A 151 -6.56 -8.41 -25.07
C THR A 151 -5.12 -8.70 -24.65
N VAL A 152 -4.93 -9.73 -23.83
CA VAL A 152 -3.61 -10.18 -23.35
C VAL A 152 -3.22 -11.43 -24.13
N SER A 153 -2.07 -11.38 -24.81
CA SER A 153 -1.52 -12.52 -25.54
C SER A 153 -0.66 -13.39 -24.60
N ILE A 154 -0.83 -14.70 -24.69
CA ILE A 154 -0.17 -15.68 -23.81
C ILE A 154 0.92 -16.50 -24.52
N ASP A 155 0.94 -16.45 -25.85
CA ASP A 155 1.84 -17.19 -26.74
C ASP A 155 3.29 -16.68 -26.72
N THR A 156 3.52 -15.43 -26.33
CA THR A 156 4.87 -14.86 -26.29
C THR A 156 5.51 -14.97 -24.91
N ASP A 157 6.85 -15.00 -24.88
CA ASP A 157 7.65 -14.82 -23.65
C ASP A 157 7.57 -13.36 -23.11
N ASP A 158 6.68 -12.52 -23.68
CA ASP A 158 6.48 -11.16 -23.22
C ASP A 158 5.73 -11.11 -21.88
N ASN A 159 5.65 -9.89 -21.35
CA ASN A 159 4.93 -9.63 -20.11
C ASN A 159 3.43 -9.96 -20.25
N LYS A 160 2.99 -11.05 -19.62
CA LYS A 160 1.59 -11.49 -19.49
C LYS A 160 0.77 -10.62 -18.52
N THR A 161 1.26 -9.42 -18.24
CA THR A 161 0.64 -8.44 -17.36
C THR A 161 -0.14 -7.41 -18.17
N TRP A 162 -1.38 -7.21 -17.75
CA TRP A 162 -2.15 -6.03 -18.10
C TRP A 162 -2.07 -5.01 -16.97
N THR A 163 -1.43 -3.88 -17.25
CA THR A 163 -1.51 -2.68 -16.40
C THR A 163 -2.61 -1.77 -16.91
N VAL A 164 -3.58 -1.45 -16.05
CA VAL A 164 -4.60 -0.43 -16.31
C VAL A 164 -4.05 0.92 -15.89
N ILE A 165 -4.09 1.84 -16.85
CA ILE A 165 -3.61 3.19 -16.73
C ILE A 165 -4.78 4.10 -17.05
N LEU A 166 -5.07 5.06 -16.16
CA LEU A 166 -6.16 6.01 -16.34
C LEU A 166 -5.64 7.44 -16.27
N ASP A 167 -6.29 8.30 -17.04
CA ASP A 167 -6.11 9.74 -16.98
C ASP A 167 -7.16 10.39 -16.07
N ASP A 168 -6.92 11.66 -15.72
CA ASP A 168 -7.79 12.51 -14.92
C ASP A 168 -8.12 11.94 -13.51
N VAL A 169 -7.27 11.07 -12.96
CA VAL A 169 -7.41 10.57 -11.59
C VAL A 169 -6.87 11.63 -10.64
N GLN A 170 -7.76 12.35 -9.96
CA GLN A 170 -7.41 13.51 -9.13
C GLN A 170 -6.59 14.56 -9.92
N GLY A 171 -6.83 14.68 -11.23
CA GLY A 171 -6.11 15.60 -12.11
C GLY A 171 -4.72 15.14 -12.54
N GLU A 172 -4.33 13.90 -12.26
CA GLU A 172 -3.11 13.29 -12.78
C GLU A 172 -3.40 12.39 -13.99
N SER A 173 -2.44 12.31 -14.90
CA SER A 173 -2.49 11.46 -16.10
C SER A 173 -1.60 10.22 -15.92
N ASN A 174 -1.80 9.22 -16.77
CA ASN A 174 -1.00 7.99 -16.78
C ASN A 174 -0.94 7.24 -15.42
N VAL A 175 -1.97 7.39 -14.58
CA VAL A 175 -2.00 6.81 -13.24
C VAL A 175 -2.20 5.30 -13.32
N VAL A 176 -1.30 4.53 -12.70
CA VAL A 176 -1.42 3.07 -12.60
C VAL A 176 -2.46 2.73 -11.54
N VAL A 177 -3.59 2.13 -11.96
CA VAL A 177 -4.71 1.82 -11.05
C VAL A 177 -4.91 0.33 -10.80
N MET A 178 -4.46 -0.52 -11.73
CA MET A 178 -4.56 -1.98 -11.59
C MET A 178 -3.43 -2.67 -12.35
N LYS A 179 -2.97 -3.81 -11.84
CA LYS A 179 -2.16 -4.79 -12.58
C LYS A 179 -2.80 -6.17 -12.47
N VAL A 180 -2.83 -6.90 -13.58
CA VAL A 180 -3.33 -8.28 -13.66
C VAL A 180 -2.32 -9.13 -14.41
N HIS A 181 -1.85 -10.21 -13.81
CA HIS A 181 -0.98 -11.18 -14.45
C HIS A 181 -1.75 -12.44 -14.85
N VAL A 182 -1.67 -12.80 -16.14
CA VAL A 182 -2.21 -14.05 -16.65
C VAL A 182 -1.11 -15.11 -16.63
N LYS A 183 -1.25 -16.09 -15.74
CA LYS A 183 -0.28 -17.18 -15.57
C LYS A 183 -0.16 -18.03 -16.82
N GLN A 184 -1.30 -18.49 -17.30
CA GLN A 184 -1.40 -19.48 -18.37
C GLN A 184 -2.83 -19.55 -18.90
N LEU A 185 -2.94 -20.09 -20.11
CA LEU A 185 -4.18 -20.34 -20.82
C LEU A 185 -4.21 -21.81 -21.22
N PHE A 186 -5.35 -22.46 -21.02
CA PHE A 186 -5.64 -23.79 -21.57
C PHE A 186 -6.76 -23.65 -22.57
N VAL A 187 -6.52 -24.17 -23.76
CA VAL A 187 -7.47 -24.17 -24.85
C VAL A 187 -7.77 -25.63 -25.22
N GLY A 188 -8.97 -26.09 -24.86
CA GLY A 188 -9.45 -27.43 -25.17
C GLY A 188 -10.60 -27.41 -26.16
N ALA A 189 -10.86 -28.55 -26.81
CA ALA A 189 -11.93 -28.69 -27.80
C ALA A 189 -13.34 -28.39 -27.24
N GLU A 190 -13.54 -28.58 -25.94
CA GLU A 190 -14.83 -28.38 -25.25
C GLU A 190 -14.81 -27.22 -24.26
N SER A 191 -13.64 -26.81 -23.76
CA SER A 191 -13.53 -25.74 -22.77
C SER A 191 -12.18 -25.04 -22.84
N SER A 192 -12.21 -23.72 -22.70
CA SER A 192 -11.04 -22.89 -22.45
C SER A 192 -11.04 -22.39 -21.01
N ILE A 193 -9.86 -22.30 -20.41
CA ILE A 193 -9.66 -21.91 -19.01
C ILE A 193 -8.47 -20.95 -18.95
N VAL A 194 -8.60 -19.86 -18.22
CA VAL A 194 -7.51 -18.94 -17.90
C VAL A 194 -7.18 -19.02 -16.41
N TRP A 195 -5.88 -18.98 -16.09
CA TRP A 195 -5.39 -18.83 -14.72
C TRP A 195 -4.81 -17.43 -14.55
N ILE A 196 -5.35 -16.69 -13.59
CA ILE A 196 -4.89 -15.35 -13.21
C ILE A 196 -4.34 -15.49 -11.79
N ASP A 197 -3.06 -15.20 -11.59
CA ASP A 197 -2.38 -15.45 -10.31
C ASP A 197 -1.70 -14.22 -9.73
N GLY A 198 -1.95 -13.04 -10.28
CA GLY A 198 -1.48 -11.78 -9.72
C GLY A 198 -2.47 -10.67 -9.98
N ILE A 199 -2.98 -10.04 -8.92
CA ILE A 199 -3.86 -8.88 -9.03
C ILE A 199 -3.43 -7.84 -8.00
N TRP A 200 -3.18 -6.63 -8.47
CA TRP A 200 -2.96 -5.43 -7.66
C TRP A 200 -3.96 -4.36 -8.08
N LEU A 201 -4.63 -3.71 -7.12
CA LEU A 201 -5.70 -2.74 -7.38
C LEU A 201 -5.79 -1.67 -6.28
N ILE A 202 -5.90 -0.41 -6.70
CA ILE A 202 -6.26 0.72 -5.82
C ILE A 202 -7.67 1.23 -6.08
N ASP A 203 -8.30 1.82 -5.06
CA ASP A 203 -9.61 2.47 -5.17
C ASP A 203 -9.50 3.86 -5.82
N TYR A 204 -9.09 3.90 -7.09
CA TYR A 204 -8.76 5.15 -7.78
C TYR A 204 -9.92 6.15 -7.81
N ALA A 205 -11.18 5.70 -7.89
CA ALA A 205 -12.32 6.62 -7.98
C ALA A 205 -12.72 7.22 -6.62
N ASN A 206 -12.21 6.66 -5.51
CA ASN A 206 -12.26 7.28 -4.19
C ASN A 206 -10.93 7.92 -3.78
N ALA A 207 -9.98 8.07 -4.71
CA ALA A 207 -8.75 8.78 -4.44
C ALA A 207 -9.02 10.22 -3.99
N ARG A 208 -8.18 10.75 -3.11
CA ARG A 208 -8.31 12.09 -2.55
C ARG A 208 -7.00 12.84 -2.61
N THR A 209 -7.09 14.16 -2.77
CA THR A 209 -5.95 15.07 -2.64
C THR A 209 -5.97 15.70 -1.25
N LEU A 210 -4.87 15.58 -0.51
CA LEU A 210 -4.65 16.28 0.74
C LEU A 210 -3.97 17.63 0.48
N ASN A 211 -4.45 18.66 1.14
CA ASN A 211 -3.94 20.02 1.09
C ASN A 211 -3.44 20.43 2.48
N ILE A 212 -2.47 21.34 2.52
CA ILE A 212 -1.99 21.91 3.79
C ILE A 212 -3.18 22.53 4.54
N GLY A 213 -3.35 22.15 5.81
CA GLY A 213 -4.47 22.51 6.66
C GLY A 213 -5.59 21.47 6.73
N ASP A 214 -5.59 20.46 5.85
CA ASP A 214 -6.56 19.36 5.93
C ASP A 214 -6.37 18.54 7.20
N LYS A 215 -7.48 18.03 7.73
CA LYS A 215 -7.51 17.25 8.98
C LYS A 215 -7.77 15.78 8.74
N LEU A 216 -6.97 14.93 9.37
CA LEU A 216 -7.17 13.49 9.48
C LEU A 216 -7.26 13.15 10.98
N GLY A 217 -8.49 12.96 11.49
CA GLY A 217 -8.72 12.86 12.93
C GLY A 217 -8.29 14.15 13.65
N GLU A 218 -7.40 14.01 14.65
CA GLU A 218 -6.84 15.14 15.43
C GLU A 218 -5.62 15.79 14.77
N PHE A 219 -5.15 15.22 13.66
CA PHE A 219 -3.93 15.64 12.98
C PHE A 219 -4.25 16.60 11.84
N THR A 220 -3.48 17.70 11.75
CA THR A 220 -3.60 18.69 10.67
C THR A 220 -2.36 18.64 9.79
N LEU A 221 -2.52 18.49 8.47
CA LEU A 221 -1.40 18.48 7.52
C LEU A 221 -0.70 19.84 7.50
N LYS A 222 0.62 19.86 7.71
CA LYS A 222 1.44 21.08 7.77
C LYS A 222 2.38 21.21 6.58
N GLU A 223 2.92 20.08 6.12
CA GLU A 223 3.94 20.07 5.09
C GLU A 223 3.78 18.84 4.18
N ILE A 224 4.05 19.05 2.90
CA ILE A 224 4.12 18.01 1.87
C ILE A 224 5.55 18.04 1.34
N ILE A 225 6.26 16.93 1.50
CA ILE A 225 7.65 16.77 1.05
C ILE A 225 7.61 15.81 -0.12
N ASN A 226 7.98 16.28 -1.32
CA ASN A 226 8.06 15.43 -2.51
C ASN A 226 9.29 14.52 -2.44
N GLY A 227 9.23 13.39 -3.14
CA GLY A 227 10.39 12.52 -3.31
C GLY A 227 11.48 13.15 -4.15
N VAL A 228 12.68 12.60 -4.03
CA VAL A 228 13.89 13.09 -4.71
C VAL A 228 14.64 11.96 -5.39
N ASP A 229 14.69 10.78 -4.74
CA ASP A 229 15.40 9.59 -5.22
C ASP A 229 14.90 8.33 -4.47
N GLU A 230 15.46 7.16 -4.80
CA GLU A 230 15.13 5.88 -4.16
C GLU A 230 15.24 5.87 -2.62
N SER A 231 16.07 6.73 -2.04
CA SER A 231 16.25 6.83 -0.58
C SER A 231 15.22 7.75 0.09
N ASN A 232 14.56 8.60 -0.69
CA ASN A 232 13.55 9.54 -0.23
C ASN A 232 12.39 9.64 -1.23
N LEU A 233 11.33 8.86 -0.98
CA LEU A 233 10.10 8.86 -1.78
C LEU A 233 9.10 9.95 -1.37
N GLY A 234 9.50 10.84 -0.46
CA GLY A 234 8.65 11.92 0.06
C GLY A 234 7.91 11.55 1.34
N SER A 235 7.19 12.53 1.91
CA SER A 235 6.55 12.42 3.22
C SER A 235 5.44 13.45 3.40
N LEU A 236 4.53 13.18 4.35
CA LEU A 236 3.54 14.11 4.85
C LEU A 236 3.80 14.41 6.33
N VAL A 237 3.84 15.68 6.71
CA VAL A 237 4.07 16.10 8.10
C VAL A 237 2.78 16.66 8.68
N PHE A 238 2.30 16.05 9.75
CA PHE A 238 1.11 16.46 10.47
C PHE A 238 1.46 17.09 11.82
N GLU A 239 0.62 17.99 12.31
CA GLU A 239 0.66 18.51 13.68
C GLU A 239 -0.58 18.03 14.45
N ASN A 240 -0.38 17.59 15.68
CA ASN A 240 -1.45 17.24 16.61
C ASN A 240 -1.91 18.49 17.37
N ALA A 241 -3.22 18.76 17.37
CA ALA A 241 -3.80 19.90 18.08
C ALA A 241 -3.66 19.83 19.62
N SER A 242 -3.32 18.66 20.17
CA SER A 242 -3.35 18.35 21.60
C SER A 242 -2.20 18.95 22.44
N SER A 243 -1.28 19.73 21.86
CA SER A 243 -0.14 20.33 22.59
C SER A 243 -0.19 21.85 22.74
N SER A 244 -1.39 22.44 22.83
CA SER A 244 -1.56 23.89 22.99
C SER A 244 -2.16 24.32 24.33
N ASP A 245 -1.75 23.70 25.43
CA ASP A 245 -1.95 24.25 26.78
C ASP A 245 -0.63 24.24 27.55
N ASN A 246 0.25 25.20 27.24
CA ASN A 246 1.28 25.65 28.17
C ASN A 246 1.18 27.17 28.26
N THR A 247 0.06 27.66 28.78
CA THR A 247 0.04 28.97 29.43
C THR A 247 0.93 28.88 30.66
N SER A 248 2.21 29.22 30.51
CA SER A 248 3.04 29.60 31.65
C SER A 248 2.49 30.90 32.22
N VAL A 249 1.54 30.76 33.14
CA VAL A 249 1.24 31.82 34.10
C VAL A 249 2.56 32.10 34.81
N ALA A 250 3.11 33.29 34.58
CA ALA A 250 4.29 33.74 35.28
C ALA A 250 3.96 33.83 36.77
N ASP A 251 4.44 32.87 37.55
CA ASP A 251 4.43 32.93 39.02
C ASP A 251 5.35 34.09 39.44
N HIS A 252 4.75 35.25 39.68
CA HIS A 252 5.34 36.26 40.54
C HIS A 252 5.13 35.82 42.00
N ALA A 253 6.07 35.03 42.51
CA ALA A 253 6.20 34.79 43.94
C ALA A 253 6.49 36.14 44.63
N SER A 254 5.57 36.58 45.49
CA SER A 254 5.83 37.60 46.51
C SER A 254 5.34 37.05 47.85
N LEU A 255 6.25 37.13 48.82
CA LEU A 255 6.19 36.49 50.12
C LEU A 255 5.17 37.16 51.05
N ASP A 256 4.73 36.35 52.01
CA ASP A 256 3.74 36.57 53.07
C ASP A 256 3.91 37.87 53.89
N ASP A 257 2.79 38.44 54.34
CA ASP A 257 2.59 38.79 55.76
C ASP A 257 1.11 39.11 56.11
N ASP A 258 0.70 38.46 57.21
CA ASP A 258 -0.31 38.80 58.21
C ASP A 258 -1.85 38.68 58.01
N ALA A 259 -2.43 38.11 59.08
CA ALA A 259 -3.74 37.51 59.24
C ALA A 259 -4.89 38.51 59.52
N LEU A 260 -6.13 38.05 59.31
CA LEU A 260 -7.23 38.15 60.30
C LEU A 260 -8.45 37.31 59.87
N ILE A 261 -9.01 36.59 60.86
CA ILE A 261 -10.12 35.64 60.81
C ILE A 261 -11.47 36.38 60.91
N SER A 262 -12.49 35.95 60.16
CA SER A 262 -13.90 36.18 60.52
C SER A 262 -14.83 35.11 59.91
N ASP A 263 -15.74 34.60 60.74
CA ASP A 263 -16.54 33.37 60.64
C ASP A 263 -17.79 33.39 59.70
N SER A 264 -18.00 32.26 58.99
CA SER A 264 -19.24 31.47 58.70
C SER A 264 -20.48 32.09 57.97
N PRO A 265 -21.47 31.27 57.49
CA PRO A 265 -21.55 29.79 57.34
C PRO A 265 -22.18 29.22 56.02
N ALA A 266 -21.98 27.89 55.82
CA ALA A 266 -22.83 26.87 55.13
C ALA A 266 -23.18 27.04 53.62
N SER A 267 -23.20 26.03 52.72
CA SER A 267 -23.59 24.61 52.82
C SER A 267 -23.23 23.86 51.49
N PRO A 268 -23.60 22.57 51.28
CA PRO A 268 -22.73 21.39 51.26
C PRO A 268 -22.25 20.89 49.88
N SER A 269 -21.19 20.08 49.94
CA SER A 269 -20.64 19.21 48.89
C SER A 269 -21.58 18.05 48.50
N PRO A 270 -21.67 17.64 47.22
CA PRO A 270 -22.09 16.29 46.86
C PRO A 270 -20.87 15.37 46.66
N GLU A 271 -20.98 14.22 47.32
CA GLU A 271 -20.04 13.11 47.38
C GLU A 271 -19.54 12.61 46.02
N LYS A 272 -18.25 12.27 45.96
CA LYS A 272 -17.68 11.39 44.92
C LYS A 272 -18.27 9.98 45.06
N GLY A 273 -19.27 9.67 44.25
CA GLY A 273 -19.63 8.29 43.94
C GLY A 273 -18.53 7.64 43.11
N GLN A 274 -17.77 6.73 43.71
CA GLN A 274 -16.79 5.89 43.02
C GLN A 274 -17.53 4.78 42.27
N VAL A 275 -17.77 4.94 40.97
CA VAL A 275 -18.28 3.84 40.13
C VAL A 275 -17.08 2.98 39.71
N LYS A 276 -16.87 1.86 40.41
CA LYS A 276 -15.98 0.79 39.96
C LYS A 276 -16.70 -0.04 38.90
N PHE A 277 -16.27 0.04 37.65
CA PHE A 277 -16.56 -1.02 36.69
C PHE A 277 -15.59 -2.17 36.95
N THR A 278 -16.11 -3.31 37.37
CA THR A 278 -15.35 -4.55 37.46
C THR A 278 -15.68 -5.35 36.22
N ASP A 279 -14.84 -5.29 35.19
CA ASP A 279 -14.97 -6.23 34.08
C ASP A 279 -14.41 -7.58 34.54
N LYS A 280 -15.25 -8.61 34.41
CA LYS A 280 -14.95 -9.99 34.76
C LYS A 280 -15.09 -10.84 33.50
N ASN A 281 -14.37 -10.48 32.44
CA ASN A 281 -14.14 -11.34 31.29
C ASN A 281 -12.63 -11.56 31.11
N ALA A 282 -12.18 -12.76 31.50
CA ALA A 282 -10.94 -13.35 31.03
C ALA A 282 -11.17 -13.83 29.58
N GLY A 283 -10.78 -12.98 28.62
CA GLY A 283 -10.78 -13.28 27.20
C GLY A 283 -10.41 -12.02 26.42
N SER A 284 -9.21 -12.01 25.81
CA SER A 284 -8.70 -10.88 25.05
C SER A 284 -9.65 -10.54 23.88
N PRO A 285 -10.16 -9.29 23.76
CA PRO A 285 -10.95 -8.92 22.60
C PRO A 285 -10.05 -8.67 21.39
N THR A 286 -10.26 -9.44 20.34
CA THR A 286 -9.76 -9.21 18.97
C THR A 286 -10.39 -7.95 18.36
N SER A 287 -9.52 -7.05 17.89
CA SER A 287 -9.69 -5.99 16.87
C SER A 287 -11.05 -5.26 16.83
N TRP A 288 -11.04 -3.98 17.20
CA TRP A 288 -12.20 -3.09 17.07
C TRP A 288 -12.12 -2.30 15.76
N TYR A 289 -13.11 -2.53 14.90
CA TYR A 289 -13.34 -1.85 13.64
C TYR A 289 -14.37 -0.73 13.85
N TRP A 290 -14.01 0.52 13.56
CA TRP A 290 -14.93 1.66 13.61
C TRP A 290 -15.30 2.11 12.20
N ASN A 291 -16.57 1.93 11.81
CA ASN A 291 -17.16 2.54 10.62
C ASN A 291 -18.12 3.65 11.05
N PHE A 292 -17.70 4.91 10.99
CA PHE A 292 -18.52 6.03 11.47
C PHE A 292 -19.21 6.91 10.41
N LEU A 293 -19.11 6.63 9.10
CA LEU A 293 -19.85 7.43 8.10
C LEU A 293 -20.35 6.60 6.91
N LYS A 294 -21.41 5.82 7.11
CA LYS A 294 -22.28 5.41 6.00
C LYS A 294 -23.74 5.77 6.30
N TYR A 295 -24.27 6.66 5.45
CA TYR A 295 -25.67 7.03 5.27
C TYR A 295 -26.31 7.98 6.29
N VAL A 296 -26.25 9.28 5.98
CA VAL A 296 -27.38 10.19 6.25
C VAL A 296 -27.89 10.70 4.91
N THR A 297 -28.84 9.99 4.31
CA THR A 297 -29.68 10.52 3.24
C THR A 297 -30.98 10.99 3.87
N ILE A 298 -31.10 12.28 4.17
CA ILE A 298 -32.38 12.87 4.59
C ILE A 298 -33.16 13.20 3.32
N LYS A 299 -34.17 12.39 2.99
CA LYS A 299 -35.24 12.79 2.08
C LYS A 299 -36.25 13.62 2.88
N SER A 300 -36.33 14.91 2.60
CA SER A 300 -37.49 15.71 3.05
C SER A 300 -38.71 15.30 2.24
N LYS A 301 -39.78 14.91 2.95
CA LYS A 301 -41.10 14.61 2.41
C LYS A 301 -41.97 15.83 2.67
N GLU A 302 -42.38 16.53 1.62
CA GLU A 302 -43.43 17.54 1.73
C GLU A 302 -44.79 16.86 1.90
N ILE A 303 -45.53 17.29 2.92
CA ILE A 303 -46.97 17.10 3.13
C ILE A 303 -47.39 18.31 4.02
N PHE A 304 -48.35 19.19 3.74
CA PHE A 304 -49.44 19.30 2.76
C PHE A 304 -49.41 20.69 2.10
#